data_AF-A0A920UD68-F1
#
_entry.id   AF-A0A920UD68-F1
#
_cell.length_a   1.000
_cell.length_b   1.000
_cell.length_c   1.000
_cell.angle_alpha   90.00
_cell.angle_beta   90.00
_cell.angle_gamma   90.00
#
_symmetry.space_group_name_H-M   'P 1'
#
loop_
_entity.id
_entity.type
_entity.pdbx_description
1 polymer ?
#
loop_
_entity_poly.entity_id
_entity_poly.type
_entity_poly.pdbx_seq_one_letter_code
_entity_poly.pdbx_strand_id
1 'polypeptide(L)' 'MQNIGVGDSGTIIGGMFLEHFVDKTPWVHLDIAGTAWNVKHIGYQPNSGATGVGVRLLADLIQNWELIK' A
#
# COMPACT_ATOMS: atom_id res chain seq x y z
N MET A 1 4.47 -18.66 13.95
CA MET A 1 4.84 -17.70 12.89
C MET A 1 5.73 -16.62 13.51
N GLN A 2 6.75 -16.17 12.81
CA GLN A 2 7.60 -15.05 13.24
C GLN A 2 7.14 -13.77 12.53
N ASN A 3 7.16 -12.63 13.23
CA ASN A 3 6.69 -11.33 12.73
C ASN A 3 7.80 -10.49 12.07
N ILE A 4 9.03 -11.00 12.03
CA ILE A 4 10.20 -10.35 11.43
C ILE A 4 10.98 -11.43 10.70
N GLY A 5 11.35 -11.16 9.45
CA GLY A 5 12.22 -12.02 8.65
C GLY A 5 13.70 -11.80 8.94
N VAL A 6 14.53 -12.71 8.45
CA VAL A 6 15.99 -12.59 8.46
C VAL A 6 16.50 -12.17 7.08
N GLY A 7 17.41 -11.20 7.05
CA GLY A 7 18.02 -10.69 5.82
C GLY A 7 17.31 -9.48 5.22
N ASP A 8 17.60 -9.23 3.94
CA ASP A 8 17.02 -8.13 3.17
C ASP A 8 15.59 -8.47 2.71
N SER A 9 14.91 -7.54 2.02
CA SER A 9 13.54 -7.70 1.48
C SER A 9 12.39 -7.66 2.51
N GLY A 10 12.53 -6.85 3.57
CA GLY A 10 11.50 -6.65 4.60
C GLY A 10 10.09 -6.35 4.07
N THR A 11 9.96 -5.57 2.99
CA THR A 11 8.66 -5.27 2.36
C THR A 11 7.96 -6.52 1.82
N ILE A 12 8.70 -7.42 1.16
CA ILE A 12 8.14 -8.66 0.61
C ILE A 12 7.74 -9.61 1.74
N ILE A 13 8.62 -9.76 2.73
CA ILE A 13 8.38 -10.63 3.89
C ILE A 13 7.17 -10.15 4.69
N GLY A 14 7.02 -8.83 4.87
CA GLY A 14 5.84 -8.23 5.50
C GLY A 14 4.55 -8.56 4.75
N GLY A 15 4.55 -8.44 3.42
CA GLY A 15 3.40 -8.83 2.58
C GLY A 15 3.03 -10.31 2.73
N MET A 16 4.02 -11.21 2.70
CA MET A 16 3.81 -12.64 2.92
C MET A 16 3.30 -12.94 4.33
N PHE A 17 3.79 -12.23 5.36
CA PHE A 17 3.30 -12.40 6.72
C PHE A 17 1.79 -12.10 6.80
N LEU A 18 1.33 -11.02 6.16
CA LEU A 18 -0.08 -10.67 6.12
C LEU A 18 -0.93 -11.72 5.38
N GLU A 19 -0.37 -12.42 4.38
CA GLU A 19 -1.09 -13.37 3.50
C GLU A 19 -1.70 -14.52 4.25
N HIS A 20 -1.00 -14.96 5.29
CA HIS A 20 -1.44 -16.06 6.13
C HIS A 20 -2.74 -15.77 6.89
N PHE A 21 -3.20 -14.52 6.94
CA PHE A 21 -4.40 -14.13 7.68
C PHE A 21 -5.63 -13.90 6.81
N VAL A 22 -5.53 -14.03 5.49
CA VAL A 22 -6.60 -13.60 4.57
C VAL A 22 -7.36 -14.75 3.90
N ASP A 23 -6.87 -15.98 4.05
CA ASP A 23 -7.55 -17.22 3.67
C ASP A 23 -8.02 -17.18 2.19
N LYS A 24 -9.33 -17.19 1.94
CA LYS A 24 -9.90 -17.24 0.58
C LYS A 24 -10.35 -15.88 0.05
N THR A 25 -10.19 -14.81 0.83
CA THR A 25 -10.66 -13.48 0.44
C THR A 25 -9.72 -12.87 -0.62
N PRO A 26 -10.21 -12.45 -1.80
CA PRO A 26 -9.40 -11.71 -2.76
C PRO A 26 -8.86 -10.43 -2.14
N TRP A 27 -7.57 -10.17 -2.30
CA TRP A 27 -6.90 -9.13 -1.51
C TRP A 27 -5.72 -8.46 -2.22
N VAL A 28 -5.29 -7.34 -1.67
CA VAL A 28 -4.08 -6.62 -2.09
C VAL A 28 -3.46 -5.94 -0.87
N HIS A 29 -2.12 -5.95 -0.80
CA HIS A 29 -1.34 -5.18 0.16
C HIS A 29 -0.63 -4.04 -0.56
N LEU A 30 -0.82 -2.80 -0.10
CA LEU A 30 -0.15 -1.61 -0.62
C LEU A 30 0.81 -1.07 0.46
N ASP A 31 2.11 -1.32 0.30
CA ASP A 31 3.14 -0.71 1.14
C ASP A 31 3.46 0.71 0.62
N ILE A 32 3.07 1.72 1.41
CA ILE A 32 3.27 3.13 1.08
C ILE A 32 4.31 3.82 1.97
N ALA A 33 5.06 3.09 2.80
CA ALA A 33 5.94 3.71 3.79
C ALA A 33 6.94 4.69 3.13
N GLY A 34 7.52 4.31 1.99
CA GLY A 34 8.46 5.15 1.23
C GLY A 34 7.82 6.33 0.49
N THR A 35 6.50 6.35 0.34
CA THR A 35 5.78 7.39 -0.43
C THR A 35 4.86 8.28 0.42
N ALA A 36 4.66 7.94 1.70
CA ALA A 36 3.67 8.59 2.55
C ALA A 36 4.07 9.99 3.05
N TRP A 37 5.37 10.28 3.16
CA TRP A 37 5.85 11.48 3.86
C TRP A 37 7.16 12.02 3.29
N ASN A 38 7.26 13.36 3.17
CA ASN A 38 8.48 14.08 2.75
C ASN A 38 9.17 13.53 1.49
N VAL A 39 8.38 13.10 0.51
CA VAL A 39 8.90 12.70 -0.80
C VAL A 39 9.27 13.92 -1.64
N LYS A 40 9.98 13.69 -2.74
CA LYS A 40 10.23 14.72 -3.76
C LYS A 40 8.91 15.33 -4.23
N HIS A 41 8.78 16.65 -4.10
CA HIS A 41 7.58 17.38 -4.49
C HIS A 41 7.19 17.12 -5.95
N ILE A 42 5.91 16.84 -6.16
CA ILE A 42 5.26 16.77 -7.46
C ILE A 42 4.02 17.68 -7.44
N GLY A 43 3.80 18.46 -8.50
CA GLY A 43 3.07 19.73 -8.47
C GLY A 43 1.72 19.84 -7.73
N TYR A 44 0.97 18.76 -7.54
CA TYR A 44 -0.31 18.76 -6.82
C TYR A 44 -0.20 18.34 -5.34
N GLN A 45 0.98 17.91 -4.89
CA GLN A 45 1.25 17.48 -3.52
C GLN A 45 1.75 18.65 -2.66
N PRO A 46 1.61 18.58 -1.33
CA PRO A 46 2.27 19.54 -0.44
C PRO A 46 3.79 19.57 -0.64
N ASN A 47 4.40 20.74 -0.47
CA ASN A 47 5.86 20.92 -0.56
C ASN A 47 6.64 20.11 0.50
N SER A 48 6.01 19.76 1.62
CA SER A 48 6.57 18.94 2.68
C SER A 48 5.44 18.30 3.51
N GLY A 49 5.76 17.28 4.29
CA GLY A 49 4.83 16.57 5.15
C GLY A 49 4.15 15.38 4.46
N ALA A 50 2.92 15.08 4.87
CA ALA A 50 2.12 13.99 4.33
C ALA A 50 1.76 14.21 2.86
N THR A 51 1.89 13.16 2.05
CA THR A 51 1.59 13.22 0.61
C THR A 51 0.14 12.90 0.26
N GLY A 52 -0.55 12.15 1.12
CA GLY A 52 -1.88 11.61 0.83
C GLY A 52 -1.88 10.55 -0.29
N VAL A 53 -0.73 9.93 -0.56
CA VAL A 53 -0.61 8.86 -1.57
C VAL A 53 -1.62 7.73 -1.30
N GLY A 54 -2.20 7.18 -2.37
CA GLY A 54 -3.22 6.14 -2.29
C GLY A 54 -4.66 6.65 -2.14
N VAL A 55 -4.91 7.84 -1.58
CA VAL A 55 -6.29 8.34 -1.36
C VAL A 55 -7.07 8.45 -2.66
N ARG A 56 -6.51 9.14 -3.67
CA ARG A 56 -7.18 9.29 -4.98
C ARG A 56 -7.34 7.95 -5.71
N LEU A 57 -6.35 7.06 -5.58
CA LEU A 57 -6.40 5.72 -6.18
C LEU A 57 -7.57 4.91 -5.62
N LEU A 58 -7.71 4.86 -4.29
CA LEU A 58 -8.79 4.13 -3.64
C LEU A 58 -10.16 4.80 -3.85
N ALA A 59 -10.21 6.13 -3.85
CA ALA A 59 -11.44 6.86 -4.14
C ALA A 59 -11.94 6.61 -5.57
N ASP A 60 -11.03 6.65 -6.54
CA ASP A 60 -11.33 6.33 -7.95
C ASP A 60 -11.76 4.87 -8.11
N LEU A 61 -11.03 3.95 -7.47
CA LEU A 61 -11.35 2.53 -7.46
C LEU A 61 -12.78 2.27 -6.98
N ILE A 62 -13.21 2.92 -5.90
CA ILE A 62 -14.57 2.77 -5.35
C ILE A 62 -15.62 3.42 -6.25
N GLN A 63 -15.33 4.62 -6.79
CA GLN A 63 -16.28 5.36 -7.63
C GLN A 63 -16.52 4.68 -8.98
N ASN A 64 -15.47 4.08 -9.54
CA ASN A 64 -15.47 3.47 -10.86
C ASN A 64 -15.35 1.94 -10.78
N TRP A 65 -15.72 1.33 -9.65
CA TRP A 65 -15.65 -0.12 -9.50
C TRP A 65 -16.68 -0.79 -10.42
N GLU A 66 -16.20 -1.38 -11.51
CA GLU A 66 -17.01 -2.28 -12.32
C GLU A 66 -16.77 -3.71 -11.89
N LEU A 67 -17.85 -4.44 -11.61
CA LEU A 67 -17.77 -5.88 -11.47
C LEU A 67 -17.31 -6.46 -12.81
N ILE A 68 -16.11 -7.05 -12.83
CA ILE A 68 -15.66 -7.87 -13.95
C ILE A 68 -16.70 -8.99 -14.09
N LYS A 69 -17.51 -8.93 -15.16
CA LYS A 69 -18.50 -9.94 -15.52
C LYS A 69 -17.83 -11.13 -16.18
#